data_AF-A0A1J9R952-F1
#
_entry.id   AF-A0A1J9R952-F1
#
_cell.length_a   1.000
_cell.length_b   1.000
_cell.length_c   1.000
_cell.angle_alpha   90.00
_cell.angle_beta   90.00
_cell.angle_gamma   90.00
#
_symmetry.space_group_name_H-M   'P 1'
#
loop_
_entity.id
_entity.type
_entity.pdbx_description
1 polymer ?
#
loop_
_entity_poly.entity_id
_entity_poly.type
_entity_poly.pdbx_seq_one_letter_code
_entity_poly.pdbx_strand_id
1 'polypeptide(L)'
;MDVTRQSFSQRLLNCLAESSFVALDLEFSGIVPKRSAPSPGGNLWGEQQTLQTRYEEVKEAADTYQVLQIGLTFAMEDKETATYVLRPYNLHLNPVLDEKLGVERRWSYQSCAIEFLIKNGFRMEAPFVEGLSYLSRLEEQLAMTKLAERENRTAKLADIKPENMDPESRAFVAEVRGLVDSWIDEIGLVRAEYLSLVSISRNTFVQIIPYNKQREEYIRIDKCRALRERIVQQMGFRWIVEGMVGGDLSAMDPSVFLPCVTDSATVDTNALSNYFDDSRSKLKSRQPVLVGHNLFTDLINFYKCFIGNLPDRIEDFKEAIQTHYFPL
;
A
#
# COMPACT_ATOMS: atom_id res chain seq x y z
N MET A 1 17.19 4.89 -15.17
CA MET A 1 17.82 3.84 -14.32
C MET A 1 16.71 2.97 -13.73
N ASP A 2 16.91 1.66 -13.68
CA ASP A 2 15.95 0.75 -13.06
C ASP A 2 16.18 0.69 -11.54
N VAL A 3 15.14 1.00 -10.78
CA VAL A 3 15.19 1.03 -9.32
C VAL A 3 14.34 -0.12 -8.79
N THR A 4 14.97 -0.96 -7.99
CA THR A 4 14.41 -2.17 -7.38
C THR A 4 14.16 -1.94 -5.89
N ARG A 5 13.49 -2.86 -5.20
CA ARG A 5 13.39 -2.85 -3.72
C ARG A 5 14.74 -2.76 -3.02
N GLN A 6 15.78 -3.36 -3.59
CA GLN A 6 17.13 -3.38 -3.02
C GLN A 6 17.91 -2.11 -3.34
N SER A 7 17.61 -1.46 -4.46
CA SER A 7 18.22 -0.21 -4.90
C SER A 7 17.31 1.02 -4.72
N PHE A 8 16.17 0.85 -4.03
CA PHE A 8 15.24 1.92 -3.69
C PHE A 8 16.01 2.93 -2.86
N SER A 9 16.44 3.96 -3.56
CA SER A 9 17.52 4.80 -3.07
C SER A 9 16.90 6.09 -2.59
N GLN A 10 17.28 6.46 -1.38
CA GLN A 10 17.23 7.79 -0.78
C GLN A 10 17.56 8.95 -1.75
N ARG A 11 18.26 8.65 -2.85
CA ARG A 11 18.47 9.54 -4.00
C ARG A 11 17.19 10.07 -4.65
N LEU A 12 16.09 9.32 -4.66
CA LEU A 12 14.83 9.76 -5.27
C LEU A 12 14.22 10.92 -4.49
N LEU A 13 14.24 10.88 -3.15
CA LEU A 13 13.75 11.99 -2.32
C LEU A 13 14.62 13.25 -2.48
N ASN A 14 15.93 13.09 -2.63
CA ASN A 14 16.82 14.22 -2.92
C ASN A 14 16.58 14.79 -4.32
N CYS A 15 16.47 13.93 -5.33
CA CYS A 15 16.13 14.37 -6.70
C CYS A 15 14.77 15.07 -6.73
N LEU A 16 13.83 14.64 -5.90
CA LEU A 16 12.53 15.26 -5.76
C LEU A 16 12.62 16.64 -5.10
N ALA A 17 13.42 16.79 -4.04
CA ALA A 17 13.63 18.06 -3.36
C ALA A 17 14.37 19.10 -4.23
N GLU A 18 15.25 18.64 -5.11
CA GLU A 18 16.04 19.48 -6.01
C GLU A 18 15.35 19.77 -7.36
N SER A 19 14.29 19.04 -7.70
CA SER A 19 13.68 19.17 -9.02
C SER A 19 12.84 20.43 -9.18
N SER A 20 12.86 20.98 -10.39
CA SER A 20 11.96 22.03 -10.83
C SER A 20 10.58 21.48 -11.15
N PHE A 21 10.53 20.36 -11.86
CA PHE A 21 9.32 19.61 -12.16
C PHE A 21 9.63 18.11 -12.29
N VAL A 22 8.58 17.29 -12.21
CA VAL A 22 8.65 15.84 -12.36
C VAL A 22 7.70 15.40 -13.46
N ALA A 23 8.21 14.69 -14.45
CA ALA A 23 7.37 14.04 -15.46
C ALA A 23 6.96 12.63 -15.01
N LEU A 24 5.70 12.28 -15.21
CA LEU A 24 5.07 11.02 -14.81
C LEU A 24 4.51 10.26 -16.03
N ASP A 25 4.71 8.95 -16.04
CA ASP A 25 4.10 8.00 -16.98
C ASP A 25 3.89 6.65 -16.29
N LEU A 26 2.81 5.91 -16.59
CA LEU A 26 2.46 4.66 -15.91
C LEU A 26 2.22 3.51 -16.89
N GLU A 27 2.59 2.30 -16.47
CA GLU A 27 2.28 1.06 -17.16
C GLU A 27 1.26 0.22 -16.37
N PHE A 28 0.22 -0.27 -17.06
CA PHE A 28 -0.94 -0.89 -16.42
C PHE A 28 -1.10 -2.38 -16.77
N SER A 29 -1.65 -3.16 -15.85
CA SER A 29 -2.05 -4.56 -16.08
C SER A 29 -3.26 -4.70 -17.00
N GLY A 30 -3.95 -3.60 -17.28
CA GLY A 30 -5.08 -3.47 -18.18
C GLY A 30 -5.54 -2.02 -18.27
N ILE A 31 -6.31 -1.71 -19.31
CA ILE A 31 -6.84 -0.37 -19.59
C ILE A 31 -8.35 -0.45 -19.83
N VAL A 32 -8.99 0.71 -19.96
CA VAL A 32 -10.41 0.79 -20.36
C VAL A 32 -10.64 -0.06 -21.62
N PRO A 33 -11.55 -1.05 -21.60
CA PRO A 33 -11.85 -1.86 -22.77
C PRO A 33 -12.26 -0.95 -23.94
N LYS A 34 -11.69 -1.19 -25.12
CA LYS A 34 -12.19 -0.53 -26.34
C LYS A 34 -13.62 -1.00 -26.54
N ARG A 35 -14.60 -0.12 -26.42
CA ARG A 35 -15.96 -0.41 -26.89
C ARG A 35 -15.86 -0.78 -28.37
N SER A 36 -16.53 -1.86 -28.77
CA SER A 36 -16.72 -2.14 -30.20
C SER A 36 -17.25 -0.86 -30.85
N ALA A 37 -16.59 -0.40 -31.91
CA ALA A 37 -17.07 0.75 -32.67
C ALA A 37 -18.56 0.53 -33.01
N PRO A 38 -19.39 1.59 -33.02
CA PRO A 38 -20.76 1.45 -33.46
C PRO A 38 -20.76 0.76 -34.83
N SER A 39 -21.62 -0.24 -35.00
CA SER A 39 -21.82 -0.90 -36.29
C SER A 39 -21.99 0.16 -37.39
N PRO A 40 -21.40 -0.03 -38.58
CA PRO A 40 -21.57 0.93 -39.68
C PRO A 40 -23.07 1.00 -40.03
N GLY A 41 -23.72 2.07 -39.58
CA GLY A 41 -25.18 2.24 -39.63
C GLY A 41 -25.81 2.87 -38.38
N GLY A 42 -25.09 2.97 -37.26
CA GLY A 42 -25.50 3.76 -36.10
C GLY A 42 -25.33 5.27 -36.34
N ASN A 43 -26.31 6.06 -35.96
CA ASN A 43 -26.40 7.51 -36.23
C ASN A 43 -25.07 8.26 -36.01
N LEU A 44 -24.66 8.97 -37.07
CA LEU A 44 -23.37 9.66 -37.31
C LEU A 44 -23.12 10.93 -36.48
N TRP A 45 -23.73 11.04 -35.30
CA TRP A 45 -23.40 12.07 -34.31
C TRP A 45 -23.36 11.38 -32.96
N GLY A 46 -22.24 10.71 -32.70
CA GLY A 46 -22.00 10.04 -31.43
C GLY A 46 -22.30 11.00 -30.29
N GLU A 47 -23.12 10.57 -29.35
CA GLU A 47 -23.29 11.28 -28.09
C GLU A 47 -21.88 11.62 -27.59
N GLN A 48 -21.58 12.92 -27.48
CA GLN A 48 -20.33 13.35 -26.86
C GLN A 48 -20.32 12.71 -25.48
N GLN A 49 -19.42 11.74 -25.28
CA GLN A 49 -19.26 11.12 -23.97
C GLN A 49 -19.02 12.23 -22.96
N THR A 50 -19.87 12.29 -21.94
CA THR A 50 -19.69 13.26 -20.86
C THR A 50 -18.38 12.97 -20.13
N LEU A 51 -17.77 13.99 -19.54
CA LEU A 51 -16.55 13.81 -18.73
C LEU A 51 -16.79 12.82 -17.58
N GLN A 52 -17.98 12.84 -16.98
CA GLN A 52 -18.40 11.90 -15.93
C GLN A 52 -18.43 10.45 -16.45
N THR A 53 -19.02 10.20 -17.63
CA THR A 53 -19.02 8.86 -18.25
C THR A 53 -17.60 8.38 -18.51
N ARG A 54 -16.73 9.26 -19.02
CA ARG A 54 -15.32 8.93 -19.26
C ARG A 54 -14.57 8.63 -17.96
N TYR A 55 -14.87 9.37 -16.90
CA TYR A 55 -14.33 9.13 -15.56
C TYR A 55 -14.75 7.77 -15.02
N GLU A 56 -16.04 7.43 -15.10
CA GLU A 56 -16.58 6.14 -14.65
C GLU A 56 -15.91 4.95 -15.36
N GLU A 57 -15.70 5.03 -16.67
CA GLU A 57 -14.97 4.00 -17.42
C GLU A 57 -13.54 3.79 -16.91
N VAL A 58 -12.81 4.90 -16.68
CA VAL A 58 -11.43 4.83 -16.20
C VAL A 58 -11.39 4.40 -14.73
N LYS A 59 -12.37 4.79 -13.91
CA LYS A 59 -12.54 4.34 -12.53
C LYS A 59 -12.77 2.84 -12.47
N GLU A 60 -13.70 2.30 -13.28
CA GLU A 60 -13.96 0.86 -13.35
C GLU A 60 -12.70 0.08 -13.77
N ALA A 61 -11.95 0.60 -14.74
CA ALA A 61 -10.67 0.03 -15.13
C ALA A 61 -9.64 0.08 -13.99
N ALA A 62 -9.53 1.20 -13.26
CA ALA A 62 -8.63 1.36 -12.13
C ALA A 62 -9.01 0.51 -10.90
N ASP A 63 -10.29 0.17 -10.74
CA ASP A 63 -10.76 -0.77 -9.70
C ASP A 63 -10.51 -2.24 -10.10
N THR A 64 -10.30 -2.52 -11.38
CA THR A 64 -10.09 -3.88 -11.92
C THR A 64 -8.60 -4.20 -12.15
N TYR A 65 -7.85 -3.23 -12.67
CA TYR A 65 -6.45 -3.37 -13.09
C TYR A 65 -5.52 -2.61 -12.16
N GLN A 66 -4.22 -2.83 -12.33
CA GLN A 66 -3.19 -2.36 -11.40
C GLN A 66 -2.03 -1.72 -12.15
N VAL A 67 -1.46 -0.67 -11.57
CA VAL A 67 -0.19 -0.08 -12.04
C VAL A 67 0.95 -1.05 -11.74
N LEU A 68 1.71 -1.42 -12.77
CA LEU A 68 2.84 -2.36 -12.69
C LEU A 68 4.20 -1.66 -12.67
N GLN A 69 4.30 -0.49 -13.30
CA GLN A 69 5.51 0.32 -13.33
C GLN A 69 5.15 1.80 -13.37
N ILE A 70 5.99 2.61 -12.73
CA ILE A 70 5.93 4.06 -12.76
C ILE A 70 7.24 4.61 -13.33
N GLY A 71 7.12 5.41 -14.37
CA GLY A 71 8.18 6.22 -14.94
C GLY A 71 8.19 7.61 -14.30
N LEU A 72 9.31 7.99 -13.70
CA LEU A 72 9.53 9.32 -13.15
C LEU A 72 10.76 9.97 -13.77
N THR A 73 10.62 11.19 -14.27
CA THR A 73 11.76 11.99 -14.71
C THR A 73 11.87 13.27 -13.91
N PHE A 74 12.93 13.38 -13.11
CA PHE A 74 13.23 14.59 -12.35
C PHE A 74 13.99 15.57 -13.22
N ALA A 75 13.45 16.76 -13.41
CA ALA A 75 14.08 17.83 -14.17
C ALA A 75 14.65 18.89 -13.22
N MET A 76 15.96 19.10 -13.26
CA MET A 76 16.63 20.16 -12.51
C MET A 76 17.04 21.27 -13.47
N GLU A 77 16.63 22.50 -13.17
CA GLU A 77 17.01 23.68 -13.95
C GLU A 77 18.36 24.21 -13.49
N ASP A 78 19.30 24.34 -14.42
CA ASP A 78 20.51 25.13 -14.23
C ASP A 78 20.29 26.50 -14.86
N LYS A 79 20.05 27.50 -14.00
CA LYS A 79 19.77 28.88 -14.41
C LYS A 79 21.00 29.61 -14.94
N GLU A 80 22.20 29.18 -14.57
CA GLU A 80 23.44 29.82 -15.03
C GLU A 80 23.73 29.46 -16.48
N THR A 81 23.51 28.19 -16.84
CA THR A 81 23.71 27.70 -18.21
C THR A 81 22.45 27.73 -19.06
N ALA A 82 21.29 28.05 -18.46
CA ALA A 82 19.96 27.95 -19.07
C ALA A 82 19.67 26.55 -19.65
N THR A 83 20.08 25.51 -18.92
CA THR A 83 19.89 24.11 -19.33
C THR A 83 19.08 23.32 -18.30
N TYR A 84 18.55 22.17 -18.72
CA TYR A 84 17.90 21.22 -17.83
C TYR A 84 18.67 19.91 -17.77
N VAL A 85 18.85 19.39 -16.55
CA VAL A 85 19.36 18.04 -16.32
C VAL A 85 18.18 17.14 -16.00
N LEU A 86 17.93 16.15 -16.87
CA LEU A 86 16.84 15.18 -16.71
C LEU A 86 17.37 13.86 -16.15
N ARG A 87 16.71 13.32 -15.13
CA ARG A 87 17.03 12.02 -14.53
C ARG A 87 15.82 11.10 -14.58
N PRO A 88 15.70 10.24 -15.62
CA PRO A 88 14.61 9.28 -15.75
C PRO A 88 14.85 8.00 -14.92
N TYR A 89 13.78 7.53 -14.29
CA TYR A 89 13.73 6.33 -13.46
C TYR A 89 12.51 5.50 -13.82
N ASN A 90 12.71 4.19 -13.94
CA ASN A 90 11.64 3.22 -14.09
C ASN A 90 11.57 2.39 -12.81
N LEU A 91 10.40 2.35 -12.20
CA LEU A 91 10.18 1.76 -10.89
C LEU A 91 9.06 0.73 -10.99
N HIS A 92 9.39 -0.54 -10.81
CA HIS A 92 8.36 -1.57 -10.72
C HIS A 92 7.60 -1.45 -9.39
N LEU A 93 6.28 -1.57 -9.42
CA LEU A 93 5.43 -1.53 -8.24
C LEU A 93 4.94 -2.94 -7.90
N ASN A 94 5.11 -3.34 -6.65
CA ASN A 94 4.68 -4.64 -6.16
C ASN A 94 3.29 -4.53 -5.52
N PRO A 95 2.23 -5.09 -6.12
CA PRO A 95 0.89 -5.00 -5.58
C PRO A 95 0.60 -5.99 -4.46
N VAL A 96 1.56 -6.85 -4.07
CA VAL A 96 1.38 -7.86 -3.02
C VAL A 96 1.53 -7.23 -1.63
N LEU A 97 0.54 -7.50 -0.77
CA LEU A 97 0.50 -7.04 0.62
C LEU A 97 0.99 -8.11 1.59
N ASP A 98 1.60 -7.71 2.71
CA ASP A 98 1.89 -8.63 3.83
C ASP A 98 0.55 -9.05 4.47
N GLU A 99 0.26 -10.36 4.43
CA GLU A 99 -0.95 -10.97 4.98
C GLU A 99 -1.19 -10.58 6.46
N LYS A 100 -0.12 -10.35 7.23
CA LYS A 100 -0.22 -9.99 8.65
C LYS A 100 -0.90 -8.65 8.88
N LEU A 101 -0.89 -7.75 7.89
CA LEU A 101 -1.61 -6.49 7.91
C LEU A 101 -3.13 -6.69 7.93
N GLY A 102 -3.60 -7.85 7.47
CA GLY A 102 -5.01 -8.18 7.38
C GLY A 102 -5.74 -7.35 6.33
N VAL A 103 -5.04 -6.73 5.38
CA VAL A 103 -5.61 -5.96 4.26
C VAL A 103 -5.40 -6.76 2.98
N GLU A 104 -6.40 -6.77 2.11
CA GLU A 104 -6.39 -7.55 0.86
C GLU A 104 -6.54 -6.62 -0.34
N ARG A 105 -5.81 -6.93 -1.41
CA ARG A 105 -5.90 -6.26 -2.71
C ARG A 105 -6.27 -7.28 -3.77
N ARG A 106 -7.37 -7.04 -4.47
CA ARG A 106 -7.83 -7.86 -5.60
C ARG A 106 -7.73 -7.03 -6.88
N TRP A 107 -7.15 -7.62 -7.91
CA TRP A 107 -6.89 -6.97 -9.19
C TRP A 107 -6.69 -8.07 -10.26
N SER A 108 -6.71 -7.68 -11.53
CA SER A 108 -6.69 -8.59 -12.68
C SER A 108 -5.75 -8.13 -13.79
N TYR A 109 -5.64 -8.96 -14.83
CA TYR A 109 -4.87 -8.69 -16.05
C TYR A 109 -5.78 -8.67 -17.28
N GLN A 110 -5.53 -7.74 -18.19
CA GLN A 110 -6.15 -7.72 -19.51
C GLN A 110 -5.20 -8.36 -20.53
N SER A 111 -5.64 -9.41 -21.22
CA SER A 111 -4.82 -10.17 -22.18
C SER A 111 -4.10 -9.28 -23.20
N CYS A 112 -4.80 -8.35 -23.85
CA CYS A 112 -4.22 -7.46 -24.87
C CYS A 112 -3.18 -6.48 -24.30
N ALA A 113 -3.39 -5.98 -23.07
CA ALA A 113 -2.42 -5.08 -22.43
C ALA A 113 -1.14 -5.83 -22.10
N ILE A 114 -1.26 -7.07 -21.63
CA ILE A 114 -0.12 -7.93 -21.31
C ILE A 114 0.66 -8.34 -22.55
N GLU A 115 -0.03 -8.72 -23.63
CA GLU A 115 0.62 -8.98 -24.91
C GLU A 115 1.41 -7.76 -25.39
N PHE A 116 0.83 -6.56 -25.29
CA PHE A 116 1.51 -5.32 -25.63
C PHE A 116 2.75 -5.06 -24.77
N LEU A 117 2.65 -5.19 -23.44
CA LEU A 117 3.77 -5.00 -22.52
C LEU A 117 4.91 -5.98 -22.81
N ILE A 118 4.60 -7.28 -22.93
CA ILE A 118 5.59 -8.31 -23.26
C ILE A 118 6.26 -8.02 -24.60
N LYS A 119 5.49 -7.62 -25.62
CA LYS A 119 6.03 -7.26 -26.94
C LYS A 119 7.01 -6.10 -26.88
N ASN A 120 6.84 -5.17 -25.95
CA ASN A 120 7.75 -4.04 -25.72
C ASN A 120 8.86 -4.35 -24.70
N GLY A 121 9.04 -5.62 -24.31
CA GLY A 121 10.13 -6.06 -23.44
C GLY A 121 9.86 -5.92 -21.94
N PHE A 122 8.62 -5.66 -21.53
CA PHE A 122 8.25 -5.64 -20.11
C PHE A 122 8.39 -7.04 -19.49
N ARG A 123 9.09 -7.13 -18.35
CA ARG A 123 9.22 -8.35 -17.56
C ARG A 123 8.07 -8.49 -16.58
N MET A 124 7.15 -9.41 -16.86
CA MET A 124 5.92 -9.56 -16.08
C MET A 124 6.16 -9.99 -14.62
N GLU A 125 7.29 -10.64 -14.34
CA GLU A 125 7.73 -11.04 -13.01
C GLU A 125 8.38 -9.92 -12.20
N ALA A 126 8.87 -8.85 -12.86
CA ALA A 126 9.63 -7.78 -12.21
C ALA A 126 8.85 -7.04 -11.10
N PRO A 127 7.55 -6.69 -11.27
CA PRO A 127 6.71 -6.20 -10.18
C PRO A 127 6.77 -7.04 -8.90
N PHE A 128 6.85 -8.36 -9.00
CA PHE A 128 6.78 -9.27 -7.86
C PHE A 128 8.15 -9.53 -7.22
N VAL A 129 9.18 -9.65 -8.04
CA VAL A 129 10.53 -10.03 -7.60
C VAL A 129 11.32 -8.83 -7.11
N GLU A 130 11.27 -7.72 -7.85
CA GLU A 130 12.10 -6.54 -7.61
C GLU A 130 11.28 -5.27 -7.34
N GLY A 131 9.96 -5.33 -7.48
CA GLY A 131 9.08 -4.17 -7.31
C GLY A 131 9.03 -3.62 -5.88
N LEU A 132 8.85 -2.32 -5.79
CA LEU A 132 8.67 -1.58 -4.56
C LEU A 132 7.31 -1.89 -3.95
N SER A 133 7.28 -2.21 -2.66
CA SER A 133 6.03 -2.28 -1.91
C SER A 133 5.35 -0.90 -1.89
N TYR A 134 4.03 -0.91 -1.75
CA TYR A 134 3.28 0.30 -1.41
C TYR A 134 1.99 -0.06 -0.69
N LEU A 135 1.53 0.89 0.13
CA LEU A 135 0.19 0.94 0.71
C LEU A 135 -0.43 2.27 0.32
N SER A 136 -1.71 2.30 0.00
CA SER A 136 -2.47 3.55 -0.02
C SER A 136 -2.67 4.10 1.40
N ARG A 137 -3.04 5.38 1.52
CA ARG A 137 -3.45 5.97 2.81
C ARG A 137 -4.60 5.20 3.44
N LEU A 138 -5.59 4.81 2.64
CA LEU A 138 -6.73 4.01 3.10
C LEU A 138 -6.29 2.62 3.61
N GLU A 139 -5.44 1.91 2.87
CA GLU A 139 -4.96 0.58 3.30
C GLU A 139 -4.14 0.67 4.60
N GLU A 140 -3.31 1.70 4.76
CA GLU A 140 -2.62 1.98 6.03
C GLU A 140 -3.61 2.20 7.18
N GLN A 141 -4.62 3.06 7.00
CA GLN A 141 -5.63 3.32 8.01
C GLN A 141 -6.40 2.06 8.42
N LEU A 142 -6.75 1.21 7.44
CA LEU A 142 -7.41 -0.07 7.69
C LEU A 142 -6.49 -1.03 8.46
N ALA A 143 -5.21 -1.10 8.11
CA ALA A 143 -4.23 -1.93 8.82
C ALA A 143 -4.04 -1.46 10.28
N MET A 144 -3.94 -0.14 10.50
CA MET A 144 -3.81 0.47 11.82
C MET A 144 -5.08 0.27 12.67
N THR A 145 -6.26 0.38 12.06
CA THR A 145 -7.54 0.10 12.74
C THR A 145 -7.62 -1.36 13.17
N LYS A 146 -7.27 -2.30 12.28
CA LYS A 146 -7.21 -3.74 12.62
C LYS A 146 -6.21 -4.04 13.72
N LEU A 147 -5.07 -3.33 13.76
CA LEU A 147 -4.12 -3.43 14.85
C LEU A 147 -4.76 -2.98 16.19
N ALA A 148 -5.41 -1.81 16.21
CA ALA A 148 -6.08 -1.31 17.41
C ALA A 148 -7.23 -2.23 17.87
N GLU A 149 -7.98 -2.81 16.94
CA GLU A 149 -8.99 -3.83 17.23
C GLU A 149 -8.39 -5.10 17.84
N ARG A 150 -7.24 -5.57 17.35
CA ARG A 150 -6.51 -6.72 17.92
C ARG A 150 -6.01 -6.42 19.33
N GLU A 151 -5.51 -5.21 19.57
CA GLU A 151 -5.11 -4.72 20.90
C GLU A 151 -6.32 -4.76 21.87
N ASN A 152 -7.47 -4.26 21.42
CA ASN A 152 -8.71 -4.23 22.19
C ASN A 152 -9.35 -5.61 22.39
N ARG A 153 -9.35 -6.48 21.37
CA ARG A 153 -9.94 -7.83 21.43
C ARG A 153 -9.12 -8.76 22.31
N THR A 154 -7.80 -8.58 22.35
CA THR A 154 -6.93 -9.33 23.27
C THR A 154 -7.11 -8.84 24.72
N ALA A 155 -7.45 -7.57 24.93
CA ALA A 155 -7.89 -7.04 26.23
C ALA A 155 -9.31 -7.50 26.62
N LYS A 156 -10.15 -7.84 25.64
CA LYS A 156 -11.52 -8.37 25.78
C LYS A 156 -11.65 -9.80 25.27
N LEU A 157 -10.74 -10.69 25.65
CA LEU A 157 -10.98 -12.14 25.57
C LEU A 157 -12.07 -12.51 26.60
N ALA A 158 -13.26 -11.95 26.40
CA ALA A 158 -14.50 -12.44 26.94
C ALA A 158 -15.14 -13.23 25.80
N ASP A 159 -15.62 -14.42 26.15
CA ASP A 159 -16.08 -15.48 25.27
C ASP A 159 -16.92 -15.02 24.08
N ILE A 160 -16.84 -15.79 22.99
CA ILE A 160 -17.86 -15.75 21.94
C ILE A 160 -19.20 -16.05 22.62
N LYS A 161 -19.96 -14.99 22.90
CA LYS A 161 -21.23 -15.12 23.59
C LYS A 161 -22.27 -15.69 22.61
N PRO A 162 -22.91 -16.83 22.93
CA PRO A 162 -23.92 -17.45 22.05
C PRO A 162 -25.06 -16.51 21.68
N GLU A 163 -25.31 -15.50 22.51
CA GLU A 163 -26.32 -14.45 22.33
C GLU A 163 -26.10 -13.56 21.09
N ASN A 164 -24.92 -13.56 20.47
CA ASN A 164 -24.62 -12.79 19.26
C ASN A 164 -24.76 -13.58 17.93
N MET A 165 -25.17 -14.85 17.99
CA MET A 165 -25.34 -15.71 16.81
C MET A 165 -26.81 -15.78 16.38
N ASP A 166 -27.09 -16.05 15.11
CA ASP A 166 -28.44 -16.35 14.65
C ASP A 166 -28.93 -17.72 15.21
N PRO A 167 -30.26 -17.99 15.21
CA PRO A 167 -30.81 -19.21 15.80
C PRO A 167 -30.25 -20.52 15.21
N GLU A 168 -29.95 -20.55 13.92
CA GLU A 168 -29.46 -21.73 13.21
C GLU A 168 -28.01 -22.01 13.60
N SER A 169 -27.16 -20.98 13.60
CA SER A 169 -25.78 -21.06 14.10
C SER A 169 -25.72 -21.48 15.57
N ARG A 170 -26.64 -20.98 16.42
CA ARG A 170 -26.69 -21.39 17.84
C ARG A 170 -27.04 -22.86 18.00
N ALA A 171 -28.02 -23.36 17.24
CA ALA A 171 -28.43 -24.76 17.30
C ALA A 171 -27.29 -25.68 16.86
N PHE A 172 -26.62 -25.35 15.75
CA PHE A 172 -25.45 -26.09 15.28
C PHE A 172 -24.30 -26.12 16.30
N VAL A 173 -23.96 -24.96 16.90
CA VAL A 173 -22.90 -24.89 17.91
C VAL A 173 -23.29 -25.70 19.17
N ALA A 174 -24.55 -25.69 19.58
CA ALA A 174 -25.02 -26.48 20.71
C ALA A 174 -24.94 -27.99 20.45
N GLU A 175 -25.33 -28.43 19.24
CA GLU A 175 -25.22 -29.83 18.82
C GLU A 175 -23.77 -30.31 18.79
N VAL A 176 -22.88 -29.56 18.12
CA VAL A 176 -21.45 -29.89 18.05
C VAL A 176 -20.82 -29.91 19.44
N ARG A 177 -21.17 -28.97 20.32
CA ARG A 177 -20.70 -28.99 21.71
C ARG A 177 -21.17 -30.26 22.42
N GLY A 178 -22.44 -30.63 22.31
CA GLY A 178 -22.96 -31.88 22.91
C GLY A 178 -22.21 -33.14 22.43
N LEU A 179 -21.87 -33.22 21.15
CA LEU A 179 -21.07 -34.32 20.59
C LEU A 179 -19.64 -34.34 21.15
N VAL A 180 -19.00 -33.18 21.22
CA VAL A 180 -17.65 -33.04 21.80
C VAL A 180 -17.65 -33.36 23.29
N ASP A 181 -18.68 -32.96 24.03
CA ASP A 181 -18.85 -33.24 25.46
C ASP A 181 -18.95 -34.74 25.70
N SER A 182 -19.82 -35.43 24.95
CA SER A 182 -19.96 -36.89 25.02
C SER A 182 -18.65 -37.61 24.71
N TRP A 183 -17.89 -37.13 23.72
CA TRP A 183 -16.62 -37.72 23.32
C TRP A 183 -15.52 -37.53 24.39
N ILE A 184 -15.49 -36.36 25.04
CA ILE A 184 -14.56 -36.05 26.13
C ILE A 184 -14.86 -36.93 27.35
N ASP A 185 -16.13 -37.10 27.70
CA ASP A 185 -16.58 -37.93 28.83
C ASP A 185 -16.26 -39.41 28.60
N GLU A 186 -16.45 -39.90 27.37
CA GLU A 186 -16.11 -41.28 26.99
C GLU A 186 -14.60 -41.57 27.11
N ILE A 187 -13.76 -40.58 26.82
CA ILE A 187 -12.29 -40.69 26.92
C ILE A 187 -11.79 -40.43 28.36
N GLY A 188 -12.63 -39.91 29.25
CA GLY A 188 -12.25 -39.55 30.62
C GLY A 188 -11.33 -38.33 30.71
N LEU A 189 -11.36 -37.45 29.72
CA LEU A 189 -10.60 -36.20 29.72
C LEU A 189 -11.26 -35.19 30.66
N VAL A 190 -10.61 -34.87 31.78
CA VAL A 190 -11.13 -33.85 32.72
C VAL A 190 -11.14 -32.48 32.04
N ARG A 191 -12.34 -31.91 31.88
CA ARG A 191 -12.55 -30.49 31.54
C ARG A 191 -12.15 -29.61 32.73
N ALA A 192 -10.87 -29.44 32.95
CA ALA A 192 -10.40 -28.33 33.75
C ALA A 192 -10.21 -27.13 32.81
N GLU A 193 -10.80 -26.00 33.17
CA GLU A 193 -10.39 -24.72 32.59
C GLU A 193 -8.98 -24.42 33.09
N TYR A 194 -7.99 -24.68 32.24
CA TYR A 194 -6.58 -24.44 32.56
C TYR A 194 -6.22 -22.96 32.41
N LEU A 195 -6.90 -22.08 33.17
CA LEU A 195 -6.69 -20.63 33.18
C LEU A 195 -5.24 -20.23 33.54
N SER A 196 -4.50 -21.13 34.18
CA SER A 196 -3.10 -20.96 34.54
C SER A 196 -2.12 -21.46 33.48
N LEU A 197 -2.58 -21.94 32.32
CA LEU A 197 -1.74 -22.47 31.25
C LEU A 197 -2.00 -21.73 29.93
N VAL A 198 -0.96 -21.63 29.11
CA VAL A 198 -1.05 -21.11 27.73
C VAL A 198 -0.38 -22.07 26.76
N SER A 199 -0.95 -22.17 25.55
CA SER A 199 -0.36 -22.94 24.45
C SER A 199 0.55 -22.07 23.61
N ILE A 200 1.71 -22.60 23.27
CA ILE A 200 2.67 -22.01 22.36
C ILE A 200 2.78 -22.95 21.17
N SER A 201 2.29 -22.50 20.03
CA SER A 201 2.53 -23.20 18.77
C SER A 201 3.98 -23.02 18.35
N ARG A 202 4.67 -24.14 18.09
CA ARG A 202 5.97 -24.20 17.44
C ARG A 202 5.78 -24.92 16.11
N ASN A 203 6.75 -24.80 15.21
CA ASN A 203 6.66 -25.39 13.87
C ASN A 203 6.40 -26.91 13.89
N THR A 204 6.88 -27.63 14.91
CA THR A 204 6.80 -29.10 14.98
C THR A 204 6.02 -29.64 16.18
N PHE A 205 5.64 -28.80 17.14
CA PHE A 205 4.89 -29.22 18.32
C PHE A 205 4.15 -28.05 18.97
N VAL A 206 3.19 -28.36 19.85
CA VAL A 206 2.57 -27.37 20.73
C VAL A 206 3.10 -27.59 22.13
N GLN A 207 3.59 -26.52 22.76
CA GLN A 207 4.06 -26.54 24.15
C GLN A 207 3.04 -25.87 25.04
N ILE A 208 2.64 -26.53 26.12
CA ILE A 208 1.80 -25.92 27.16
C ILE A 208 2.73 -25.46 28.29
N ILE A 209 2.62 -24.20 28.68
CA ILE A 209 3.43 -23.62 29.77
C ILE A 209 2.54 -22.87 30.76
N PRO A 210 3.03 -22.58 31.99
CA PRO A 210 2.32 -21.71 32.92
C PRO A 210 2.11 -20.30 32.36
N TYR A 211 0.91 -19.76 32.54
CA TYR A 211 0.55 -18.37 32.24
C TYR A 211 1.41 -17.43 33.08
N ASN A 212 2.05 -16.47 32.41
CA ASN A 212 2.80 -15.41 33.06
C ASN A 212 2.34 -14.06 32.49
N LYS A 213 1.63 -13.28 33.32
CA LYS A 213 1.05 -11.98 32.93
C LYS A 213 2.09 -11.02 32.34
N GLN A 214 3.29 -10.92 32.93
CA GLN A 214 4.34 -10.01 32.46
C GLN A 214 4.87 -10.44 31.09
N ARG A 215 5.08 -11.74 30.88
CA ARG A 215 5.51 -12.30 29.60
C ARG A 215 4.47 -12.10 28.50
N GLU A 216 3.20 -12.39 28.79
CA GLU A 216 2.12 -12.22 27.80
C GLU A 216 1.94 -10.76 27.42
N GLU A 217 2.05 -9.85 28.39
CA GLU A 217 2.01 -8.41 28.13
C GLU A 217 3.20 -7.95 27.27
N TYR A 218 4.41 -8.41 27.57
CA TYR A 218 5.60 -8.14 26.76
C TYR A 218 5.43 -8.64 25.32
N ILE A 219 5.00 -9.89 25.13
CA ILE A 219 4.75 -10.48 23.80
C ILE A 219 3.68 -9.69 23.05
N ARG A 220 2.64 -9.23 23.75
CA ARG A 220 1.58 -8.39 23.17
C ARG A 220 2.15 -7.09 22.63
N ILE A 221 2.89 -6.35 23.45
CA ILE A 221 3.53 -5.08 23.06
C ILE A 221 4.49 -5.29 21.89
N ASP A 222 5.33 -6.33 21.96
CA ASP A 222 6.29 -6.67 20.91
C ASP A 222 5.61 -7.01 19.58
N LYS A 223 4.53 -7.80 19.59
CA LYS A 223 3.73 -8.10 18.38
C LYS A 223 3.11 -6.85 17.79
N CYS A 224 2.58 -5.94 18.62
CA CYS A 224 1.98 -4.69 18.15
C CYS A 224 3.04 -3.79 17.52
N ARG A 225 4.20 -3.65 18.16
CA ARG A 225 5.36 -2.94 17.59
C ARG A 225 5.79 -3.54 16.26
N ALA A 226 6.00 -4.86 16.19
CA ALA A 226 6.42 -5.55 14.98
C ALA A 226 5.40 -5.40 13.84
N LEU A 227 4.09 -5.32 14.13
CA LEU A 227 3.09 -5.07 13.10
C LEU A 227 3.12 -3.63 12.60
N ARG A 228 3.34 -2.63 13.47
CA ARG A 228 3.54 -1.24 13.05
C ARG A 228 4.76 -1.08 12.16
N GLU A 229 5.87 -1.71 12.52
CA GLU A 229 7.10 -1.72 11.70
C GLU A 229 6.83 -2.32 10.30
N ARG A 230 6.05 -3.41 10.23
CA ARG A 230 5.64 -4.00 8.94
C ARG A 230 4.80 -3.04 8.10
N ILE A 231 3.87 -2.30 8.71
CA ILE A 231 3.08 -1.28 7.99
C ILE A 231 4.01 -0.25 7.36
N VAL A 232 4.94 0.31 8.14
CA VAL A 232 5.92 1.31 7.69
C VAL A 232 6.81 0.77 6.56
N GLN A 233 7.29 -0.48 6.68
CA GLN A 233 8.08 -1.14 5.63
C GLN A 233 7.26 -1.36 4.34
N GLN A 234 5.97 -1.66 4.46
CA GLN A 234 5.10 -1.89 3.32
C GLN A 234 4.70 -0.58 2.61
N MET A 235 4.80 0.58 3.26
CA MET A 235 4.52 1.88 2.60
C MET A 235 5.43 2.12 1.39
N GLY A 236 6.71 1.71 1.45
CA GLY A 236 7.64 1.67 0.33
C GLY A 236 7.59 2.90 -0.60
N PHE A 237 7.19 2.72 -1.86
CA PHE A 237 7.15 3.81 -2.85
C PHE A 237 6.23 4.98 -2.45
N ARG A 238 5.22 4.75 -1.60
CA ARG A 238 4.37 5.83 -1.10
C ARG A 238 5.15 6.91 -0.37
N TRP A 239 6.34 6.64 0.19
CA TRP A 239 7.18 7.71 0.76
C TRP A 239 7.57 8.78 -0.27
N ILE A 240 7.83 8.39 -1.53
CA ILE A 240 8.07 9.36 -2.61
C ILE A 240 6.80 10.15 -2.89
N VAL A 241 5.66 9.47 -2.93
CA VAL A 241 4.36 10.09 -3.16
C VAL A 241 4.03 11.12 -2.07
N GLU A 242 4.22 10.78 -0.79
CA GLU A 242 4.06 11.69 0.34
C GLU A 242 5.01 12.90 0.20
N GLY A 243 6.25 12.70 -0.27
CA GLY A 243 7.15 13.80 -0.61
C GLY A 243 6.64 14.69 -1.75
N MET A 244 6.05 14.11 -2.79
CA MET A 244 5.52 14.85 -3.96
C MET A 244 4.32 15.72 -3.59
N VAL A 245 3.50 15.25 -2.65
CA VAL A 245 2.25 15.90 -2.22
C VAL A 245 2.39 16.75 -0.95
N GLY A 246 3.60 16.86 -0.39
CA GLY A 246 3.82 17.54 0.89
C GLY A 246 3.15 16.86 2.09
N GLY A 247 2.93 15.55 2.00
CA GLY A 247 2.34 14.72 3.04
C GLY A 247 3.24 14.45 4.25
N ASP A 248 2.84 13.48 5.07
CA ASP A 248 3.58 13.17 6.29
C ASP A 248 4.66 12.09 6.06
N LEU A 249 5.90 12.46 6.35
CA LEU A 249 7.07 11.59 6.29
C LEU A 249 7.57 11.18 7.69
N SER A 250 6.89 11.57 8.77
CA SER A 250 7.40 11.43 10.13
C SER A 250 7.57 9.99 10.61
N ALA A 251 6.83 9.05 10.03
CA ALA A 251 6.93 7.62 10.32
C ALA A 251 7.99 6.89 9.47
N MET A 252 8.63 7.57 8.52
CA MET A 252 9.69 7.00 7.71
C MET A 252 10.94 6.76 8.58
N ASP A 253 11.58 5.61 8.42
CA ASP A 253 12.82 5.29 9.13
C ASP A 253 13.97 6.14 8.59
N PRO A 254 14.65 6.98 9.43
CA PRO A 254 15.79 7.79 9.00
C PRO A 254 16.95 6.96 8.45
N SER A 255 17.05 5.67 8.81
CA SER A 255 18.11 4.76 8.33
C SER A 255 18.18 4.65 6.80
N VAL A 256 17.09 4.96 6.09
CA VAL A 256 17.07 5.06 4.63
C VAL A 256 18.08 6.08 4.09
N PHE A 257 18.38 7.13 4.84
CA PHE A 257 19.36 8.15 4.46
C PHE A 257 20.78 7.86 4.90
N LEU A 258 21.04 6.71 5.54
CA LEU A 258 22.36 6.37 6.05
C LEU A 258 23.47 6.50 4.98
N PRO A 259 23.28 6.05 3.73
CA PRO A 259 24.31 6.18 2.70
C PRO A 259 24.51 7.62 2.18
N CYS A 260 23.68 8.59 2.61
CA CYS A 260 23.87 10.02 2.28
C CYS A 260 24.74 10.76 3.30
N VAL A 261 24.93 10.18 4.49
CA VAL A 261 25.54 10.87 5.64
C VAL A 261 26.93 10.32 5.97
N THR A 262 27.22 9.06 5.61
CA THR A 262 28.52 8.46 5.90
C THR A 262 28.95 7.43 4.85
N ASP A 263 30.21 7.55 4.39
CA ASP A 263 30.95 6.49 3.67
C ASP A 263 31.74 5.58 4.64
N SER A 264 31.65 5.84 5.96
CA SER A 264 32.41 5.20 7.04
C SER A 264 31.53 4.28 7.92
N ALA A 265 32.15 3.29 8.55
CA ALA A 265 31.52 2.26 9.38
C ALA A 265 30.85 2.78 10.68
N THR A 266 31.13 4.00 11.11
CA THR A 266 30.50 4.60 12.30
C THR A 266 29.34 5.52 11.90
N VAL A 267 28.13 5.13 12.28
CA VAL A 267 26.90 5.91 12.03
C VAL A 267 26.82 7.08 13.00
N ASP A 268 26.97 8.31 12.52
CA ASP A 268 26.58 9.51 13.28
C ASP A 268 25.05 9.66 13.23
N THR A 269 24.40 9.22 14.30
CA THR A 269 22.93 9.26 14.43
C THR A 269 22.37 10.68 14.44
N ASN A 270 23.14 11.66 14.92
CA ASN A 270 22.69 13.06 14.97
C ASN A 270 22.76 13.69 13.58
N ALA A 271 23.86 13.46 12.85
CA ALA A 271 23.98 13.90 11.47
C ALA A 271 22.88 13.29 10.58
N LEU A 272 22.54 12.01 10.82
CA LEU A 272 21.47 11.32 10.10
C LEU A 272 20.09 11.94 10.36
N SER A 273 19.76 12.19 11.63
CA SER A 273 18.49 12.85 12.00
C SER A 273 18.40 14.25 11.41
N ASN A 274 19.47 15.04 11.51
CA ASN A 274 19.50 16.41 10.97
C ASN A 274 19.32 16.42 9.44
N TYR A 275 19.97 15.50 8.73
CA TYR A 275 19.81 15.36 7.29
C TYR A 275 18.39 14.98 6.89
N PHE A 276 17.80 14.03 7.62
CA PHE A 276 16.41 13.62 7.41
C PHE A 276 15.44 14.79 7.63
N ASP A 277 15.65 15.56 8.70
CA ASP A 277 14.84 16.73 9.03
C ASP A 277 14.94 17.84 7.98
N ASP A 278 16.14 18.11 7.47
CA ASP A 278 16.38 19.07 6.39
C ASP A 278 15.69 18.65 5.10
N SER A 279 15.86 17.39 4.67
CA SER A 279 15.17 16.84 3.49
C SER A 279 13.65 16.92 3.61
N ARG A 280 13.11 16.59 4.79
CA ARG A 280 11.67 16.71 5.08
C ARG A 280 11.20 18.16 5.04
N SER A 281 11.99 19.09 5.58
CA SER A 281 11.68 20.53 5.53
C SER A 281 11.64 21.04 4.08
N LYS A 282 12.61 20.65 3.26
CA LYS A 282 12.68 21.01 1.83
C LYS A 282 11.45 20.52 1.06
N LEU A 283 11.11 19.23 1.20
CA LEU A 283 9.94 18.63 0.53
C LEU A 283 8.61 19.25 0.99
N LYS A 284 8.52 19.71 2.25
CA LYS A 284 7.36 20.47 2.73
C LYS A 284 7.32 21.90 2.19
N SER A 285 8.48 22.54 2.05
CA SER A 285 8.58 23.92 1.60
C SER A 285 8.25 24.12 0.12
N ARG A 286 8.52 23.09 -0.71
CA ARG A 286 8.34 23.17 -2.16
C ARG A 286 8.01 21.80 -2.73
N GLN A 287 6.80 21.68 -3.29
CA GLN A 287 6.40 20.55 -4.10
C GLN A 287 6.74 20.82 -5.56
N PRO A 288 7.39 19.88 -6.28
CA PRO A 288 7.66 20.06 -7.69
C PRO A 288 6.39 19.94 -8.53
N VAL A 289 6.33 20.67 -9.65
CA VAL A 289 5.20 20.57 -10.58
C VAL A 289 5.19 19.20 -11.23
N LEU A 290 4.04 18.53 -11.22
CA LEU A 290 3.84 17.26 -11.93
C LEU A 290 3.41 17.53 -13.38
N VAL A 291 4.12 16.94 -14.34
CA VAL A 291 3.82 17.04 -15.78
C VAL A 291 3.69 15.65 -16.39
N GLY A 292 3.02 15.55 -17.52
CA GLY A 292 2.89 14.30 -18.26
C GLY A 292 1.96 14.46 -19.46
N HIS A 293 1.88 13.42 -20.28
CA HIS A 293 1.12 13.44 -21.51
C HIS A 293 -0.14 12.57 -21.33
N ASN A 294 -1.32 13.15 -21.54
CA ASN A 294 -2.61 12.45 -21.39
C ASN A 294 -2.86 11.86 -19.97
N LEU A 295 -2.45 12.62 -18.94
CA LEU A 295 -2.43 12.23 -17.53
C LEU A 295 -3.77 11.84 -16.90
N PHE A 296 -4.90 11.91 -17.61
CA PHE A 296 -6.21 11.65 -17.01
C PHE A 296 -6.28 10.22 -16.42
N THR A 297 -5.86 9.22 -17.20
CA THR A 297 -5.82 7.83 -16.73
C THR A 297 -4.74 7.61 -15.68
N ASP A 298 -3.59 8.25 -15.84
CA ASP A 298 -2.47 8.13 -14.90
C ASP A 298 -2.84 8.66 -13.52
N LEU A 299 -3.45 9.86 -13.44
CA LEU A 299 -3.82 10.49 -12.18
C LEU A 299 -4.90 9.70 -11.43
N ILE A 300 -5.87 9.12 -12.14
CA ILE A 300 -6.91 8.27 -11.53
C ILE A 300 -6.27 7.03 -10.90
N ASN A 301 -5.41 6.33 -11.65
CA ASN A 301 -4.73 5.15 -11.15
C ASN A 301 -3.72 5.48 -10.04
N PHE A 302 -3.02 6.60 -10.15
CA PHE A 302 -2.10 7.09 -9.14
C PHE A 302 -2.83 7.39 -7.83
N TYR A 303 -3.98 8.08 -7.89
CA TYR A 303 -4.86 8.28 -6.73
C TYR A 303 -5.31 6.95 -6.12
N LYS A 304 -5.78 6.02 -6.96
CA LYS A 304 -6.24 4.70 -6.52
C LYS A 304 -5.15 3.89 -5.81
N CYS A 305 -3.91 3.97 -6.30
CA CYS A 305 -2.78 3.23 -5.73
C CYS A 305 -2.30 3.79 -4.39
N PHE A 306 -2.26 5.12 -4.23
CA PHE A 306 -1.53 5.73 -3.12
C PHE A 306 -2.42 6.49 -2.13
N ILE A 307 -3.64 6.85 -2.49
CA ILE A 307 -4.55 7.61 -1.62
C ILE A 307 -5.66 6.70 -1.12
N GLY A 308 -6.52 6.19 -2.01
CA GLY A 308 -7.64 5.35 -1.59
C GLY A 308 -8.67 5.14 -2.69
N ASN A 309 -9.92 4.89 -2.28
CA ASN A 309 -11.00 4.66 -3.23
C ASN A 309 -11.36 5.92 -4.01
N LEU A 310 -11.59 5.74 -5.31
CA LEU A 310 -12.00 6.79 -6.21
C LEU A 310 -13.44 7.24 -5.88
N PRO A 311 -13.72 8.55 -5.80
CA PRO A 311 -15.07 9.04 -5.54
C PRO A 311 -15.99 8.75 -6.74
N ASP A 312 -17.30 8.87 -6.53
CA ASP A 312 -18.28 8.56 -7.58
C ASP A 312 -18.37 9.65 -8.65
N ARG A 313 -18.12 10.92 -8.27
CA ARG A 313 -18.21 12.06 -9.18
C ARG A 313 -16.84 12.58 -9.58
N ILE A 314 -16.71 13.01 -10.83
CA ILE A 314 -15.49 13.64 -11.34
C ILE A 314 -15.20 14.97 -10.63
N GLU A 315 -16.22 15.69 -10.18
CA GLU A 315 -16.02 16.93 -9.42
C GLU A 315 -15.30 16.69 -8.09
N ASP A 316 -15.73 15.66 -7.36
CA ASP A 316 -15.12 15.25 -6.08
C ASP A 316 -13.68 14.76 -6.32
N PHE A 317 -13.45 14.04 -7.42
CA PHE A 317 -12.10 13.62 -7.81
C PHE A 317 -11.20 14.82 -8.10
N LYS A 318 -11.71 15.83 -8.82
CA LYS A 318 -10.99 17.06 -9.13
C LYS A 318 -10.62 17.81 -7.84
N GLU A 319 -11.55 17.95 -6.91
CA GLU A 319 -11.30 18.58 -5.60
C GLU A 319 -10.26 17.80 -4.80
N ALA A 320 -10.36 16.46 -4.78
CA ALA A 320 -9.40 15.60 -4.10
C ALA A 320 -7.99 15.74 -4.72
N ILE A 321 -7.88 15.81 -6.04
CA ILE A 321 -6.59 16.03 -6.71
C ILE A 321 -6.02 17.41 -6.42
N GLN A 322 -6.84 18.46 -6.42
CA GLN A 322 -6.37 19.81 -6.09
C GLN A 322 -5.87 19.89 -4.65
N THR A 323 -6.60 19.26 -3.72
CA THR A 323 -6.24 19.22 -2.31
C THR A 323 -4.97 18.40 -2.04
N HIS A 324 -4.78 17.29 -2.78
CA HIS A 324 -3.68 16.37 -2.52
C HIS A 324 -2.47 16.57 -3.43
N TYR A 325 -2.60 16.85 -4.72
CA TYR A 325 -1.47 16.86 -5.66
C TYR A 325 -0.98 18.23 -6.09
N PHE A 326 -1.84 19.25 -6.00
CA PHE A 326 -1.55 20.58 -6.53
C PHE A 326 -2.09 21.69 -5.61
N PRO A 327 -1.58 21.83 -4.37
CA PRO A 327 -1.90 23.00 -3.58
C PRO A 327 -1.38 24.24 -4.33
N LEU A 328 -2.29 25.00 -4.93
CA LEU A 328 -2.01 26.28 -5.58
C LEU A 328 -1.63 27.35 -4.57
#